data_AF-A0A7Y9XFF9-F1
#
_entry.id   AF-A0A7Y9XFF9-F1
#
_cell.length_a   1.000
_cell.length_b   1.000
_cell.length_c   1.000
_cell.angle_alpha   90.00
_cell.angle_beta   90.00
_cell.angle_gamma   90.00
#
_symmetry.space_group_name_H-M   'P 1'
#
loop_
_entity.id
_entity.type
_entity.pdbx_description
1 polymer ?
#
loop_
_entity_poly.entity_id
_entity_poly.type
_entity_poly.pdbx_seq_one_letter_code
_entity_poly.pdbx_strand_id
1 'polypeptide(L)'
;MPADEAQAVLRFAPQSASEPVGKVLASAVANAEHNDKLDRETLVVEGAWVDEGPTLKRIRPRGFGRAFRVTKRTSHITVVVAERSGASSKTKERTR
;
A
#
# COMPACT_ATOMS: atom_id res chain seq x y z
N MET A 1 -10.78 -1.16 6.59
CA MET A 1 -11.26 -2.29 5.74
C MET A 1 -10.39 -3.50 6.03
N PRO A 2 -10.94 -4.73 6.15
CA PRO A 2 -10.13 -5.94 6.36
C PRO A 2 -9.09 -6.16 5.25
N ALA A 3 -7.92 -6.68 5.61
CA ALA A 3 -6.82 -6.84 4.67
C ALA A 3 -7.13 -7.82 3.51
N ASP A 4 -7.79 -8.94 3.81
CA ASP A 4 -8.12 -9.95 2.80
C ASP A 4 -9.19 -9.46 1.81
N GLU A 5 -10.21 -8.74 2.31
CA GLU A 5 -11.18 -8.08 1.43
C GLU A 5 -10.48 -7.06 0.51
N ALA A 6 -9.48 -6.33 1.03
CA ALA A 6 -8.76 -5.33 0.25
C ALA A 6 -7.91 -5.97 -0.84
N GLN A 7 -7.28 -7.11 -0.57
CA GLN A 7 -6.59 -7.89 -1.59
C GLN A 7 -7.55 -8.41 -2.67
N ALA A 8 -8.74 -8.88 -2.30
CA ALA A 8 -9.74 -9.33 -3.26
C ALA A 8 -10.20 -8.20 -4.20
N VAL A 9 -10.51 -7.02 -3.64
CA VAL A 9 -10.91 -5.85 -4.43
C VAL A 9 -9.79 -5.43 -5.39
N LEU A 10 -8.55 -5.35 -4.91
CA LEU A 10 -7.40 -4.96 -5.74
C LEU A 10 -7.12 -5.98 -6.85
N ARG A 11 -7.35 -7.27 -6.62
CA ARG A 11 -7.14 -8.31 -7.65
C ARG A 11 -8.06 -8.16 -8.86
N PHE A 12 -9.28 -7.66 -8.66
CA PHE A 12 -10.29 -7.53 -9.71
C PHE A 12 -10.52 -6.08 -10.16
N ALA A 13 -9.80 -5.11 -9.57
CA ALA A 13 -9.90 -3.72 -9.97
C ALA A 13 -9.29 -3.48 -11.36
N PRO A 14 -9.99 -2.79 -12.29
CA PRO A 14 -9.55 -2.60 -13.67
C PRO A 14 -8.42 -1.57 -13.83
N GLN A 15 -8.08 -0.84 -12.76
CA GLN A 15 -7.09 0.23 -12.78
C GLN A 15 -5.68 -0.33 -12.83
N SER A 16 -4.77 0.26 -13.62
CA SER A 16 -3.36 -0.18 -13.66
C SER A 16 -2.61 -0.02 -12.33
N ALA A 17 -3.12 0.84 -11.44
CA ALA A 17 -2.59 1.01 -10.09
C ALA A 17 -2.91 -0.17 -9.15
N SER A 18 -3.81 -1.08 -9.53
CA SER A 18 -4.24 -2.18 -8.68
C SER A 18 -3.13 -3.20 -8.43
N GLU A 19 -2.34 -3.51 -9.46
CA GLU A 19 -1.22 -4.45 -9.37
C GLU A 19 -0.13 -3.97 -8.39
N PRO A 20 0.44 -2.75 -8.50
CA PRO A 20 1.46 -2.30 -7.56
C PRO A 20 0.91 -2.15 -6.13
N VAL A 21 -0.31 -1.63 -5.94
CA VAL A 21 -0.90 -1.48 -4.61
C VAL A 21 -1.18 -2.84 -3.98
N GLY A 22 -1.67 -3.82 -4.75
CA GLY A 22 -1.88 -5.19 -4.28
C GLY A 22 -0.59 -5.86 -3.82
N LYS A 23 0.51 -5.66 -4.55
CA LYS A 23 1.84 -6.16 -4.14
C LYS A 23 2.32 -5.52 -2.83
N VAL A 24 2.15 -4.21 -2.68
CA VAL A 24 2.53 -3.49 -1.44
C VAL A 24 1.69 -3.97 -0.26
N LEU A 25 0.37 -4.13 -0.43
CA LEU A 25 -0.51 -4.64 0.62
C LEU A 25 -0.14 -6.08 1.03
N ALA A 26 0.16 -6.96 0.06
CA ALA A 26 0.61 -8.32 0.35
C ALA A 26 1.93 -8.32 1.14
N SER A 27 2.87 -7.44 0.79
CA SER A 27 4.11 -7.27 1.54
C SER A 27 3.87 -6.71 2.95
N ALA A 28 2.94 -5.78 3.12
CA ALA A 28 2.61 -5.20 4.41
C ALA A 28 2.03 -6.26 5.37
N VAL A 29 1.12 -7.10 4.87
CA VAL A 29 0.57 -8.23 5.63
C VAL A 29 1.66 -9.21 6.04
N ALA A 30 2.53 -9.62 5.11
CA ALA A 30 3.64 -10.53 5.42
C ALA A 30 4.62 -9.95 6.45
N ASN A 31 4.89 -8.64 6.39
CA ASN A 31 5.74 -7.96 7.37
C ASN A 31 5.08 -7.92 8.76
N ALA A 32 3.78 -7.66 8.82
CA ALA A 32 3.00 -7.66 10.07
C ALA A 32 2.97 -9.05 10.72
N GLU A 33 2.80 -10.12 9.93
CA GLU A 33 2.85 -11.51 10.42
C GLU A 33 4.24 -11.87 10.94
N HIS A 34 5.30 -11.54 10.19
CA HIS A 34 6.66 -12.00 10.52
C HIS A 34 7.31 -11.18 11.65
N ASN A 35 7.20 -9.86 11.61
CA ASN A 35 7.92 -8.99 12.54
C ASN A 35 7.10 -8.69 13.80
N ASP A 36 5.82 -8.39 13.64
CA ASP A 36 4.93 -7.98 14.74
C ASP A 36 4.08 -9.14 15.30
N LYS A 37 4.13 -10.32 14.66
CA LYS A 37 3.42 -11.55 15.05
C LYS A 37 1.90 -11.35 15.17
N LEU A 38 1.36 -10.46 14.34
CA LEU A 38 -0.06 -10.14 14.30
C LEU A 38 -0.80 -11.21 13.50
N ASP A 39 -2.06 -11.45 13.84
CA ASP A 39 -2.89 -12.42 13.15
C ASP A 39 -3.52 -11.81 11.88
N ARG A 40 -3.34 -12.48 10.75
CA ARG A 40 -3.76 -12.04 9.42
C ARG A 40 -5.24 -11.68 9.36
N GLU A 41 -6.08 -12.49 9.98
CA GLU A 41 -7.54 -12.34 9.93
C GLU A 41 -8.01 -11.08 10.67
N THR A 42 -7.21 -10.59 11.62
CA THR A 42 -7.53 -9.42 12.44
C THR A 42 -6.98 -8.10 11.87
N LEU A 43 -6.15 -8.18 10.82
CA LEU A 43 -5.53 -7.02 10.21
C LEU A 43 -6.53 -6.19 9.41
N VAL A 44 -6.48 -4.88 9.64
CA VAL A 44 -7.22 -3.88 8.91
C VAL A 44 -6.27 -2.86 8.30
N VAL A 45 -6.62 -2.38 7.11
CA VAL A 45 -5.94 -1.21 6.52
C VAL A 45 -6.36 0.03 7.30
N GLU A 46 -5.41 0.65 7.99
CA GLU A 46 -5.60 1.88 8.77
C GLU A 46 -5.50 3.11 7.85
N GLY A 47 -4.50 3.14 6.98
CA GLY A 47 -4.26 4.24 6.06
C GLY A 47 -3.50 3.81 4.83
N ALA A 48 -3.77 4.47 3.71
CA ALA A 48 -3.02 4.31 2.48
C ALA A 48 -2.99 5.64 1.73
N TRP A 49 -1.81 6.09 1.32
CA TRP A 49 -1.63 7.32 0.56
C TRP A 49 -0.45 7.19 -0.42
N VAL A 50 -0.39 8.16 -1.33
CA VAL A 50 0.58 8.18 -2.42
C VAL A 50 1.20 9.57 -2.53
N ASP A 51 2.52 9.64 -2.42
CA ASP A 51 3.29 10.87 -2.51
C ASP A 51 4.06 10.95 -3.84
N GLU A 52 4.53 12.16 -4.18
CA GLU A 52 5.32 12.38 -5.38
C GLU A 52 6.74 11.80 -5.21
N GLY A 53 7.16 11.01 -6.21
CA GLY A 53 8.52 10.50 -6.33
C GLY A 53 9.39 11.34 -7.28
N PRO A 54 10.65 10.95 -7.50
CA PRO A 54 11.54 11.66 -8.41
C PRO A 54 10.97 11.72 -9.83
N THR A 55 11.01 12.91 -10.42
CA THR A 55 10.56 13.13 -11.80
C THR A 55 11.73 13.02 -12.77
N LEU A 56 11.65 12.04 -13.67
CA LEU A 56 12.63 11.83 -14.73
C LEU A 56 12.38 12.78 -15.90
N LYS A 57 13.39 13.57 -16.26
CA LYS A 57 13.35 14.49 -17.41
C LYS A 57 13.70 13.70 -18.68
N ARG A 58 12.82 13.75 -19.69
CA ARG A 58 13.04 13.21 -21.04
C ARG A 58 12.76 14.28 -22.08
N ILE A 59 13.46 14.19 -23.21
CA ILE A 59 13.22 15.08 -24.36
C ILE A 59 12.46 14.28 -25.41
N ARG A 60 11.38 14.87 -25.95
CA ARG A 60 10.68 14.34 -27.11
C ARG A 60 10.97 15.24 -28.31
N PRO A 61 11.59 14.73 -29.38
CA PRO A 61 11.81 15.51 -30.59
C PRO A 61 10.46 15.88 -31.23
N ARG A 62 10.40 17.08 -31.81
CA ARG A 62 9.24 17.60 -32.54
C ARG A 62 9.72 18.24 -33.85
N GLY A 63 8.76 18.59 -34.71
CA GLY A 63 9.03 19.22 -35.99
C GLY A 63 9.78 20.56 -35.87
N PHE A 64 10.42 20.97 -36.98
CA PHE A 64 11.15 22.23 -37.11
C PHE A 64 12.30 22.41 -36.09
N GLY A 65 13.04 21.34 -35.79
CA GLY A 65 14.20 21.40 -34.88
C GLY A 65 13.86 21.67 -33.41
N ARG A 66 12.58 21.54 -33.02
CA ARG A 66 12.11 21.84 -31.65
C ARG A 66 12.19 20.59 -30.77
N ALA A 67 12.51 20.80 -29.50
CA ALA A 67 12.60 19.75 -28.49
C ALA A 67 11.70 20.11 -27.29
N PHE A 68 10.71 19.26 -27.00
CA PHE A 68 9.81 19.47 -25.85
C PHE A 68 10.19 18.56 -24.69
N ARG A 69 10.01 19.06 -23.47
CA ARG A 69 10.27 18.29 -22.26
C ARG A 69 9.06 17.40 -21.94
N VAL A 70 9.31 16.12 -21.71
CA VAL A 70 8.36 15.16 -21.14
C VAL A 70 8.84 14.79 -19.75
N THR A 71 8.01 15.02 -18.75
CA THR A 71 8.28 14.61 -17.36
C THR A 71 7.66 13.24 -17.11
N LYS A 72 8.50 12.24 -16.83
CA LYS A 72 8.06 10.92 -16.37
C LYS A 72 8.03 10.94 -14.84
N ARG A 73 6.85 11.18 -14.28
CA ARG A 73 6.63 11.24 -12.83
C ARG A 73 6.58 9.83 -12.25
N THR A 74 7.13 9.66 -11.06
CA THR A 74 7.00 8.44 -10.26
C THR A 74 6.31 8.79 -8.94
N SER A 75 5.95 7.79 -8.15
CA SER A 75 5.26 7.96 -6.88
C SER A 75 5.78 7.01 -5.82
N HIS A 76 5.66 7.42 -4.56
CA HIS A 76 5.89 6.57 -3.39
C HIS A 76 4.53 6.14 -2.83
N ILE A 77 4.37 4.83 -2.60
CA ILE A 77 3.12 4.26 -2.08
C ILE A 77 3.38 3.83 -0.64
N THR A 78 2.57 4.33 0.29
CA THR A 78 2.63 3.95 1.70
C THR A 78 1.32 3.31 2.11
N VAL A 79 1.40 2.12 2.70
CA VAL A 79 0.25 1.37 3.22
C VAL A 79 0.53 1.04 4.68
N VAL A 80 -0.42 1.37 5.55
CA VAL A 80 -0.39 1.11 6.99
C VAL A 80 -1.47 0.09 7.31
N VAL A 81 -1.04 -1.02 7.92
CA VAL A 81 -1.92 -2.06 8.45
C VAL A 81 -1.81 -2.07 9.97
N ALA A 82 -2.94 -2.27 10.64
CA ALA A 82 -3.03 -2.33 12.08
C ALA A 82 -3.99 -3.45 12.49
N GLU A 83 -3.87 -3.94 13.72
CA GLU A 83 -4.92 -4.80 14.29
C GLU A 83 -6.17 -3.97 14.58
N ARG A 84 -7.33 -4.59 14.39
CA ARG A 84 -8.60 -4.00 14.81
C ARG A 84 -8.58 -3.85 16.34
N SER A 85 -8.55 -2.62 16.83
CA SER A 85 -8.44 -2.21 18.25
C SER A 85 -9.54 -2.68 19.21
N GLY A 86 -10.38 -3.64 18.82
CA GLY A 86 -11.42 -4.24 19.66
C GLY A 86 -11.16 -5.68 20.12
N ALA A 87 -10.04 -6.33 19.72
CA ALA A 87 -9.82 -7.76 19.98
C ALA A 87 -8.84 -8.10 21.12
N SER A 88 -8.15 -7.12 21.72
CA SER A 88 -7.07 -7.37 22.69
C SER A 88 -7.28 -6.82 24.11
N SER A 89 -8.52 -6.76 24.60
CA SER A 89 -8.76 -6.69 26.05
C SER A 89 -8.66 -8.09 26.69
N LYS A 90 -7.46 -8.68 26.70
CA LYS A 90 -7.19 -9.80 27.62
C LYS A 90 -6.98 -9.21 29.01
N THR A 91 -8.05 -9.15 29.78
CA THR A 91 -8.05 -8.93 31.23
C THR A 91 -6.97 -9.80 31.87
N LYS A 92 -5.92 -9.18 32.43
CA LYS A 92 -5.03 -9.90 33.37
C LYS A 92 -5.86 -10.18 34.62
N GLU A 93 -6.43 -11.39 34.70
CA GLU A 93 -6.87 -11.97 35.97
C GLU A 93 -5.68 -11.97 36.93
N ARG A 94 -5.67 -11.02 37.87
CA ARG A 94 -4.82 -11.08 39.05
C ARG A 94 -5.53 -11.99 40.05
N THR A 95 -5.16 -13.26 40.04
CA THR A 95 -5.54 -14.20 41.10
C THR A 95 -4.38 -14.30 42.10
N ARG A 96 -4.69 -13.93 43.36
CA ARG A 96 -3.89 -13.89 44.61
C ARG A 96 -2.87 -12.77 44.77
#